data_AF-A0A803PI87-F1
#
_entry.id   AF-A0A803PI87-F1
#
_cell.length_a   1.000
_cell.length_b   1.000
_cell.length_c   1.000
_cell.angle_alpha   90.00
_cell.angle_beta   90.00
_cell.angle_gamma   90.00
#
_symmetry.space_group_name_H-M   'P 1'
#
loop_
_entity.id
_entity.type
_entity.pdbx_description
1 polymer ?
#
loop_
_entity_poly.entity_id
_entity_poly.type
_entity_poly.pdbx_seq_one_letter_code
_entity_poly.pdbx_strand_id
1 'polypeptide(L)'
;MEQMDFQSSAKETWSKFNASQVRTPSTRLEYTEPICVGDQKVAKLDIDEIEIETAYWKNAIFCIVHGANRPFKVFEGFVKRVWGNLGIEKIVRMHFGFTLVSFRDEATRDLVLETGVIHFDKKPVVLRPWSTDMESTQMIKSVPVWIRLNGLGLQYWGRNSLSALVSTIGKPIMMDKVT
;
A
#
# COMPACT_ATOMS: atom_id res chain seq x y z
N MET A 1 -3.93 -14.46 -29.15
CA MET A 1 -4.57 -14.21 -27.84
C MET A 1 -5.00 -12.76 -27.88
N GLU A 2 -6.25 -12.50 -28.27
CA GLU A 2 -6.75 -11.14 -28.44
C GLU A 2 -6.82 -10.44 -27.09
N GLN A 3 -6.15 -9.30 -26.99
CA GLN A 3 -6.25 -8.40 -25.87
C GLN A 3 -7.65 -7.78 -25.93
N MET A 4 -8.58 -8.36 -25.18
CA MET A 4 -9.94 -7.84 -25.07
C MET A 4 -9.86 -6.39 -24.56
N ASP A 5 -10.31 -5.43 -25.36
CA ASP A 5 -10.33 -4.02 -25.00
C ASP A 5 -11.21 -3.83 -23.75
N PHE A 6 -10.54 -3.52 -22.63
CA PHE A 6 -11.17 -3.29 -21.34
C PHE A 6 -12.30 -2.27 -21.44
N GLN A 7 -12.16 -1.23 -22.28
CA GLN A 7 -13.19 -0.21 -22.43
C GLN A 7 -14.46 -0.74 -23.09
N SER A 8 -14.32 -1.59 -24.11
CA SER A 8 -15.45 -2.24 -24.78
C SER A 8 -16.20 -3.19 -23.83
N SER A 9 -15.46 -4.00 -23.05
CA SER A 9 -16.05 -4.90 -22.05
C SER A 9 -16.75 -4.14 -20.91
N ALA A 10 -16.15 -3.05 -20.44
CA ALA A 10 -16.73 -2.22 -19.39
C ALA A 10 -18.03 -1.55 -19.86
N LYS A 11 -18.07 -1.01 -21.09
CA LYS A 11 -19.27 -0.38 -21.66
C LYS A 11 -20.45 -1.34 -21.78
N GLU A 12 -20.23 -2.56 -22.24
CA GLU A 12 -21.29 -3.55 -22.40
C GLU A 12 -21.85 -4.01 -21.05
N THR A 13 -20.98 -4.16 -20.05
CA THR A 13 -21.39 -4.50 -18.68
C THR A 13 -22.18 -3.35 -18.04
N TRP A 14 -21.75 -2.11 -18.29
CA TRP A 14 -22.35 -0.91 -17.72
C TRP A 14 -23.72 -0.58 -18.35
N SER A 15 -23.92 -0.82 -19.64
CA SER A 15 -25.20 -0.58 -20.32
C SER A 15 -26.31 -1.51 -19.86
N LYS A 16 -25.95 -2.70 -19.37
CA LYS A 16 -26.87 -3.70 -18.81
C LYS A 16 -27.12 -3.50 -17.31
N PHE A 17 -26.43 -2.57 -16.66
CA PHE A 17 -26.49 -2.37 -15.22
C PHE A 17 -27.72 -1.56 -14.81
N ASN A 18 -28.59 -2.17 -14.01
CA ASN A 18 -29.77 -1.49 -13.46
C ASN A 18 -29.43 -0.83 -12.10
N ALA A 19 -29.17 0.47 -12.14
CA ALA A 19 -28.81 1.26 -10.96
C ALA A 19 -29.91 1.31 -9.88
N SER A 20 -31.18 1.05 -10.21
CA SER A 20 -32.29 1.12 -9.23
C SER A 20 -32.33 -0.08 -8.28
N GLN A 21 -31.58 -1.15 -8.57
CA GLN A 21 -31.52 -2.35 -7.72
C GLN A 21 -30.45 -2.26 -6.62
N VAL A 22 -29.60 -1.23 -6.67
CA VAL A 22 -28.48 -1.07 -5.76
C VAL A 22 -28.82 -0.01 -4.72
N ARG A 23 -29.17 -0.45 -3.50
CA ARG A 23 -29.23 0.43 -2.34
C ARG A 23 -27.81 0.65 -1.82
N THR A 24 -27.16 1.73 -2.24
CA THR A 24 -25.87 2.13 -1.67
C THR A 24 -25.98 3.44 -0.90
N PRO A 25 -25.34 3.56 0.28
CA PRO A 25 -25.28 4.81 1.05
C PRO A 25 -24.31 5.84 0.45
N SER A 26 -24.11 5.81 -0.87
CA SER A 26 -23.03 6.53 -1.57
C SER A 26 -23.53 7.77 -2.31
N THR A 27 -22.65 8.76 -2.44
CA THR A 27 -22.83 9.92 -3.32
C THR A 27 -23.08 9.47 -4.76
N ARG A 28 -24.10 10.05 -5.40
CA ARG A 28 -24.42 9.80 -6.81
C ARG A 28 -23.46 10.62 -7.68
N LEU A 29 -22.82 9.98 -8.65
CA LEU A 29 -21.99 10.67 -9.62
C LEU A 29 -22.85 11.32 -10.70
N GLU A 30 -22.41 12.49 -11.17
CA GLU A 30 -23.01 13.17 -12.31
C GLU A 30 -22.30 12.78 -13.60
N TYR A 31 -23.03 12.84 -14.71
CA TYR A 31 -22.46 12.56 -16.02
C TYR A 31 -21.67 13.76 -16.51
N THR A 32 -20.38 13.55 -16.79
CA THR A 32 -19.53 14.52 -17.49
C THR A 32 -19.27 14.01 -18.90
N GLU A 33 -19.56 14.83 -19.90
CA GLU A 33 -19.37 14.47 -21.30
C GLU A 33 -17.87 14.31 -21.63
N PRO A 34 -17.44 13.17 -22.22
CA PRO A 34 -16.04 12.95 -22.60
C PRO A 34 -15.66 13.77 -23.84
N ILE A 35 -14.38 14.13 -23.94
CA ILE A 35 -13.85 14.91 -25.05
C ILE A 35 -13.29 13.96 -26.11
N CYS A 36 -13.47 14.27 -27.39
CA CYS A 36 -12.80 13.57 -28.48
C CYS A 36 -11.52 14.33 -28.88
N VAL A 37 -10.36 13.68 -28.75
CA VAL A 37 -9.07 14.18 -29.25
C VAL A 37 -8.65 13.24 -30.39
N GLY A 38 -8.91 13.64 -31.64
CA GLY A 38 -8.84 12.75 -32.79
C GLY A 38 -9.85 11.61 -32.67
N ASP A 39 -9.40 10.37 -32.87
CA ASP A 39 -10.22 9.14 -32.73
C ASP A 39 -10.30 8.64 -31.27
N GLN A 40 -9.66 9.32 -30.31
CA GLN A 40 -9.63 8.90 -28.91
C GLN A 40 -10.66 9.65 -28.07
N LYS A 41 -11.47 8.91 -27.30
CA LYS A 41 -12.33 9.46 -26.25
C LYS A 41 -11.53 9.57 -24.96
N VAL A 42 -11.39 10.79 -24.44
CA VAL A 42 -10.63 11.09 -23.23
C VAL A 42 -11.53 11.74 -22.18
N ALA A 43 -11.23 11.49 -20.90
CA ALA A 43 -11.90 12.15 -19.79
C ALA A 43 -11.25 13.52 -19.51
N LYS A 44 -12.06 14.54 -19.25
CA LYS A 44 -11.57 15.80 -18.67
C LYS A 44 -11.59 15.64 -17.16
N LEU A 45 -10.41 15.59 -16.55
CA LEU A 45 -10.26 15.58 -15.10
C LEU A 45 -10.00 17.00 -14.61
N ASP A 46 -10.55 17.33 -13.45
CA ASP A 46 -10.22 18.57 -12.75
C ASP A 46 -8.91 18.37 -11.97
N ILE A 47 -7.90 19.17 -12.31
CA ILE A 47 -6.57 19.08 -11.69
C ILE A 47 -6.64 19.52 -10.24
N ASP A 48 -7.46 20.53 -9.92
CA ASP A 48 -7.59 21.05 -8.56
C ASP A 48 -8.23 19.98 -7.64
N GLU A 49 -9.21 19.23 -8.15
CA GLU A 49 -9.82 18.11 -7.42
C GLU A 49 -8.82 16.97 -7.19
N ILE A 50 -8.00 16.64 -8.20
CA ILE A 50 -6.93 15.64 -8.07
C ILE A 50 -5.91 16.07 -7.01
N GLU A 51 -5.53 17.34 -6.98
CA GLU A 51 -4.58 17.88 -5.99
C GLU A 51 -5.17 17.83 -4.58
N ILE A 52 -6.46 18.15 -4.40
CA ILE A 52 -7.16 18.03 -3.12
C ILE A 52 -7.15 16.58 -2.63
N GLU A 53 -7.51 15.62 -3.48
CA GLU A 53 -7.49 14.20 -3.12
C GLU A 53 -6.07 13.70 -2.85
N THR A 54 -5.09 14.13 -3.64
CA THR A 54 -3.68 13.79 -3.42
C THR A 54 -3.18 14.30 -2.08
N ALA A 55 -3.54 15.55 -1.73
CA ALA A 55 -3.20 16.15 -0.44
C ALA A 55 -3.89 15.43 0.73
N TYR A 56 -5.11 14.93 0.54
CA TYR A 56 -5.82 14.12 1.54
C TYR A 56 -5.07 12.81 1.85
N TRP A 57 -4.49 12.16 0.83
CA TRP A 57 -3.77 10.90 0.99
C TRP A 57 -2.27 11.03 1.30
N LYS A 58 -1.72 12.26 1.39
CA LYS A 58 -0.28 12.50 1.60
C LYS A 58 0.32 11.84 2.86
N ASN A 59 -0.51 11.66 3.89
CA ASN A 59 -0.12 11.06 5.17
C ASN A 59 -0.46 9.57 5.25
N ALA A 60 -0.71 8.92 4.11
CA ALA A 60 -1.08 7.53 4.06
C ALA A 60 0.12 6.58 3.89
N ILE A 61 -0.05 5.35 4.37
CA ILE A 61 0.89 4.25 4.17
C ILE A 61 0.17 3.04 3.57
N PHE A 62 0.89 2.31 2.73
CA PHE A 62 0.53 0.98 2.30
C PHE A 62 0.97 -0.06 3.32
N CYS A 63 0.06 -0.96 3.67
CA CYS A 63 0.29 -2.14 4.47
C CYS A 63 0.09 -3.40 3.60
N ILE A 64 1.11 -4.26 3.56
CA ILE A 64 1.11 -5.45 2.70
C ILE A 64 1.44 -6.68 3.54
N VAL A 65 0.51 -7.63 3.62
CA VAL A 65 0.71 -8.92 4.31
C VAL A 65 0.96 -10.00 3.28
N HIS A 66 2.15 -10.61 3.32
CA HIS A 66 2.48 -11.69 2.38
C HIS A 66 1.69 -12.98 2.67
N GLY A 67 1.25 -13.67 1.61
CA GLY A 67 0.86 -15.08 1.66
C GLY A 67 -0.49 -15.41 2.30
N ALA A 68 -1.41 -14.46 2.50
CA ALA A 68 -2.82 -14.76 2.78
C ALA A 68 -3.73 -13.53 2.55
N ASN A 69 -4.79 -13.68 1.75
CA ASN A 69 -5.86 -12.68 1.64
C ASN A 69 -6.88 -12.86 2.77
N ARG A 70 -6.56 -12.33 3.96
CA ARG A 70 -7.45 -12.42 5.13
C ARG A 70 -8.65 -11.47 5.00
N PRO A 71 -9.78 -11.74 5.68
CA PRO A 71 -10.92 -10.84 5.68
C PRO A 71 -10.51 -9.45 6.15
N PHE A 72 -10.90 -8.41 5.41
CA PHE A 72 -10.50 -7.03 5.66
C PHE A 72 -10.77 -6.60 7.11
N LYS A 73 -11.92 -6.98 7.67
CA LYS A 73 -12.29 -6.65 9.07
C LYS A 73 -11.31 -7.15 10.12
N VAL A 74 -10.67 -8.31 9.88
CA VAL A 74 -9.66 -8.85 10.82
C VAL A 74 -8.40 -7.99 10.77
N PHE A 75 -7.96 -7.62 9.57
CA PHE A 75 -6.79 -6.76 9.39
C PHE A 75 -7.06 -5.33 9.87
N GLU A 76 -8.24 -4.78 9.59
CA GLU A 76 -8.70 -3.48 10.10
C GLU A 76 -8.67 -3.45 11.64
N GLY A 77 -9.17 -4.51 12.29
CA GLY A 77 -9.12 -4.64 13.75
C GLY A 77 -7.68 -4.72 14.29
N PHE A 78 -6.78 -5.40 13.57
CA PHE A 78 -5.35 -5.40 13.91
C PHE A 78 -4.74 -4.00 13.82
N VAL A 79 -4.94 -3.30 12.70
CA VAL A 79 -4.45 -1.93 12.49
C VAL A 79 -4.94 -1.00 13.60
N LYS A 80 -6.24 -1.06 13.93
CA LYS A 80 -6.83 -0.28 15.03
C LYS A 80 -6.25 -0.63 16.41
N ARG A 81 -5.86 -1.88 16.66
CA ARG A 81 -5.19 -2.24 17.92
C ARG A 81 -3.77 -1.71 18.01
N VAL A 82 -3.02 -1.74 16.91
CA VAL A 82 -1.61 -1.32 16.90
C VAL A 82 -1.47 0.20 16.85
N TRP A 83 -2.28 0.87 16.03
CA TRP A 83 -2.16 2.31 15.75
C TRP A 83 -3.40 3.13 16.06
N GLY A 84 -4.46 2.56 16.65
CA GLY A 84 -5.71 3.29 16.89
C GLY A 84 -5.56 4.55 17.74
N ASN A 85 -4.58 4.55 18.66
CA ASN A 85 -4.26 5.71 19.50
C ASN A 85 -3.38 6.76 18.80
N LEU A 86 -2.89 6.46 17.61
CA LEU A 86 -2.02 7.35 16.82
C LEU A 86 -2.83 8.20 15.83
N GLY A 87 -4.15 8.33 15.98
CA GLY A 87 -4.93 9.23 15.14
C GLY A 87 -5.09 8.76 13.68
N ILE A 88 -5.45 7.49 13.49
CA ILE A 88 -5.89 6.98 12.18
C ILE A 88 -7.14 7.73 11.72
N GLU A 89 -7.11 8.28 10.51
CA GLU A 89 -8.28 8.93 9.90
C GLU A 89 -9.09 7.94 9.07
N LYS A 90 -8.41 7.15 8.22
CA LYS A 90 -9.08 6.24 7.30
C LYS A 90 -8.29 4.97 7.06
N ILE A 91 -9.02 3.85 6.95
CA ILE A 91 -8.48 2.54 6.56
C ILE A 91 -9.25 2.07 5.33
N VAL A 92 -8.56 1.84 4.21
CA VAL A 92 -9.18 1.42 2.95
C VAL A 92 -8.52 0.16 2.43
N ARG A 93 -9.36 -0.81 2.04
CA ARG A 93 -8.92 -2.00 1.32
C ARG A 93 -8.71 -1.66 -0.15
N MET A 94 -7.51 -1.90 -0.66
CA MET A 94 -7.20 -1.78 -2.07
C MET A 94 -7.16 -3.18 -2.72
N HIS A 95 -7.08 -3.22 -4.05
CA HIS A 95 -6.91 -4.48 -4.80
C HIS A 95 -5.62 -5.22 -4.39
N PHE A 96 -5.53 -6.51 -4.73
CA PHE A 96 -4.33 -7.35 -4.54
C PHE A 96 -3.81 -7.50 -3.11
N GLY A 97 -4.65 -7.25 -2.10
CA GLY A 97 -4.24 -7.51 -0.73
C GLY A 97 -3.59 -6.33 -0.02
N PHE A 98 -3.54 -5.16 -0.67
CA PHE A 98 -3.03 -3.93 -0.08
C PHE A 98 -4.09 -3.28 0.82
N THR A 99 -3.63 -2.64 1.90
CA THR A 99 -4.47 -1.81 2.76
C THR A 99 -3.81 -0.45 2.90
N LEU A 100 -4.56 0.62 2.65
CA LEU A 100 -4.13 1.98 2.85
C LEU A 100 -4.59 2.46 4.23
N VAL A 101 -3.70 3.09 4.98
CA VAL A 101 -3.99 3.67 6.30
C VAL A 101 -3.54 5.12 6.27
N SER A 102 -4.45 6.09 6.44
CA SER A 102 -4.09 7.51 6.57
C SER A 102 -4.07 7.96 8.02
N PHE A 103 -3.12 8.83 8.32
CA PHE A 103 -2.94 9.46 9.63
C PHE A 103 -3.18 10.96 9.51
N ARG A 104 -3.55 11.59 10.64
CA ARG A 104 -3.82 13.03 10.71
C ARG A 104 -2.62 13.88 10.32
N ASP A 105 -1.41 13.44 10.67
CA ASP A 105 -0.19 14.22 10.47
C ASP A 105 0.98 13.35 9.97
N GLU A 106 1.95 14.05 9.37
CA GLU A 106 3.13 13.46 8.76
C GLU A 106 4.08 12.85 9.81
N ALA A 107 4.24 13.50 10.97
CA ALA A 107 5.13 13.02 12.02
C ALA A 107 4.67 11.65 12.54
N THR A 108 3.35 11.45 12.67
CA THR A 108 2.76 10.15 13.00
C THR A 108 3.00 9.11 11.92
N ARG A 109 2.80 9.46 10.64
CA ARG A 109 3.09 8.56 9.51
C ARG A 109 4.54 8.07 9.58
N ASP A 110 5.48 8.99 9.79
CA ASP A 110 6.91 8.69 9.81
C ASP A 110 7.29 7.86 11.03
N LEU A 111 6.73 8.17 12.20
CA LEU A 111 6.88 7.35 13.41
C LEU A 111 6.45 5.89 13.14
N VAL A 112 5.30 5.69 12.48
CA VAL A 112 4.81 4.34 12.14
C VAL A 112 5.75 3.63 11.18
N LEU A 113 6.31 4.32 10.19
CA LEU A 113 7.30 3.76 9.25
C LEU A 113 8.62 3.41 9.96
N GLU A 114 9.02 4.18 10.98
CA GLU A 114 10.24 3.96 11.76
C GLU A 114 10.13 2.86 12.82
N THR A 115 8.90 2.51 13.25
CA THR A 115 8.65 1.53 14.33
C THR A 115 9.15 0.11 13.99
N GLY A 116 9.59 -0.13 12.74
CA GLY A 116 10.20 -1.39 12.31
C GLY A 116 9.17 -2.43 11.84
N VAL A 117 9.54 -3.72 11.88
CA VAL A 117 8.72 -4.79 11.30
C VAL A 117 7.61 -5.21 12.26
N ILE A 118 6.37 -4.85 11.93
CA ILE A 118 5.18 -5.39 12.61
C ILE A 118 4.79 -6.74 12.02
N HIS A 119 4.13 -7.57 12.84
CA HIS A 119 3.68 -8.89 12.42
C HIS A 119 2.16 -9.01 12.56
N PHE A 120 1.51 -9.49 11.50
CA PHE A 120 0.12 -9.89 11.50
C PHE A 120 0.05 -11.40 11.28
N ASP A 121 -0.46 -12.12 12.27
CA ASP A 121 -0.56 -13.59 12.27
C ASP A 121 0.76 -14.30 11.89
N LYS A 122 1.84 -13.94 12.60
CA LYS A 122 3.20 -14.44 12.41
C LYS A 122 3.82 -14.13 11.03
N LYS A 123 3.19 -13.27 10.23
CA LYS A 123 3.73 -12.81 8.94
C LYS A 123 4.12 -11.34 9.04
N PRO A 124 5.29 -10.94 8.51
CA PRO A 124 5.68 -9.55 8.49
C PRO A 124 4.71 -8.74 7.63
N VAL A 125 4.39 -7.54 8.09
CA VAL A 125 3.66 -6.55 7.31
C VAL A 125 4.67 -5.57 6.73
N VAL A 126 4.71 -5.46 5.41
CA VAL A 126 5.54 -4.48 4.72
C VAL A 126 4.82 -3.15 4.75
N LEU A 127 5.52 -2.12 5.23
CA LEU A 127 5.03 -0.75 5.29
C LEU A 127 5.76 0.11 4.25
N ARG A 128 5.02 0.95 3.53
CA ARG A 128 5.56 1.91 2.56
C ARG A 128 4.75 3.21 2.62
N PRO A 129 5.35 4.39 2.49
CA PRO A 129 4.59 5.62 2.26
C PRO A 129 3.79 5.50 0.97
N TRP A 130 2.60 6.10 0.93
CA TRP A 130 1.84 6.26 -0.30
C TRP A 130 2.45 7.38 -1.16
N SER A 131 2.51 7.18 -2.48
CA SER A 131 2.79 8.26 -3.42
C SER A 131 2.03 8.07 -4.73
N THR A 132 1.83 9.17 -5.46
CA THR A 132 1.13 9.22 -6.75
C THR A 132 1.81 8.38 -7.83
N ASP A 133 3.12 8.22 -7.73
CA ASP A 133 3.94 7.54 -8.75
C ASP A 133 4.02 6.02 -8.52
N MET A 134 3.33 5.49 -7.51
CA MET A 134 3.36 4.06 -7.21
C MET A 134 2.45 3.27 -8.16
N GLU A 135 3.06 2.59 -9.13
CA GLU A 135 2.36 1.53 -9.87
C GLU A 135 1.99 0.38 -8.93
N SER A 136 0.67 0.14 -8.77
CA SER A 136 0.10 -0.93 -7.92
C SER A 136 0.64 -2.34 -8.22
N THR A 137 1.18 -2.57 -9.42
CA THR A 137 1.73 -3.86 -9.88
C THR A 137 3.22 -4.05 -9.58
N GLN A 138 3.98 -2.99 -9.27
CA GLN A 138 5.43 -3.08 -9.01
C GLN A 138 5.83 -3.03 -7.53
N MET A 139 4.85 -3.01 -6.61
CA MET A 139 5.08 -2.56 -5.24
C MET A 139 6.04 -3.42 -4.39
N ILE A 140 6.26 -4.71 -4.68
CA ILE A 140 7.25 -5.53 -3.95
C ILE A 140 7.99 -6.50 -4.88
N LYS A 141 9.21 -6.13 -5.30
CA LYS A 141 10.15 -7.06 -5.96
C LYS A 141 10.97 -7.86 -4.95
N SER A 142 11.18 -7.33 -3.75
CA SER A 142 11.90 -7.98 -2.64
C SER A 142 11.51 -7.35 -1.29
N VAL A 143 11.59 -8.13 -0.21
CA VAL A 143 11.30 -7.68 1.17
C VAL A 143 12.58 -7.78 2.00
N PRO A 144 13.01 -6.72 2.69
CA PRO A 144 14.12 -6.81 3.62
C PRO A 144 13.72 -7.64 4.85
N VAL A 145 14.59 -8.55 5.28
CA VAL A 145 14.37 -9.41 6.46
C VAL A 145 15.48 -9.14 7.48
N TRP A 146 15.08 -8.92 8.74
CA TRP A 146 16.02 -8.85 9.86
C TRP A 146 16.51 -10.25 10.22
N ILE A 147 17.83 -10.44 10.23
CA ILE A 147 18.47 -11.68 10.67
C ILE A 147 19.24 -11.43 11.96
N ARG A 148 19.16 -12.38 12.89
CA ARG A 148 19.89 -12.33 14.15
C ARG A 148 20.96 -13.42 14.16
N LEU A 149 22.23 -13.01 14.26
CA LEU A 149 23.37 -13.93 14.34
C LEU A 149 23.59 -14.34 15.81
N ASN A 150 22.96 -15.44 16.22
CA ASN A 150 23.08 -15.95 17.59
C ASN A 150 24.43 -16.66 17.79
N GLY A 151 25.05 -16.46 18.95
CA GLY A 151 26.32 -17.14 19.31
C GLY A 151 27.57 -16.60 18.63
N LEU A 152 27.49 -15.41 18.02
CA LEU A 152 28.62 -14.79 17.34
C LEU A 152 29.62 -14.20 18.36
N GLY A 153 30.83 -14.75 18.40
CA GLY A 153 31.91 -14.23 19.25
C GLY A 153 32.28 -12.77 18.94
N LEU A 154 32.68 -12.01 19.95
CA LEU A 154 32.93 -10.55 19.87
C LEU A 154 33.94 -10.18 18.77
N GLN A 155 34.91 -11.06 18.48
CA GLN A 155 35.90 -10.86 17.42
C GLN A 155 35.30 -10.70 16.01
N TYR A 156 34.04 -11.11 15.79
CA TYR A 156 33.36 -11.02 14.50
C TYR A 156 32.37 -9.85 14.41
N TRP A 157 32.26 -9.00 15.43
CA TRP A 157 31.32 -7.87 15.46
C TRP A 157 31.77 -6.66 14.63
N GLY A 158 32.92 -6.74 13.97
CA GLY A 158 33.38 -5.72 13.04
C GLY A 158 32.46 -5.60 11.82
N ARG A 159 32.23 -4.37 11.33
CA ARG A 159 31.38 -4.09 10.16
C ARG A 159 31.70 -4.98 8.95
N ASN A 160 32.98 -5.15 8.64
CA ASN A 160 33.42 -5.94 7.49
C ASN A 160 33.17 -7.44 7.70
N SER A 161 33.43 -7.95 8.90
CA SER A 161 33.17 -9.35 9.27
C SER A 161 31.68 -9.67 9.21
N LEU A 162 30.84 -8.82 9.80
CA LEU A 162 29.38 -8.94 9.75
C LEU A 162 28.86 -8.86 8.30
N SER A 163 29.34 -7.90 7.52
CA SER A 163 28.97 -7.77 6.11
C SER A 163 29.35 -9.03 5.31
N ALA A 164 30.56 -9.56 5.49
CA ALA A 164 31.02 -10.78 4.82
C ALA A 164 30.18 -12.01 5.22
N LEU A 165 29.87 -12.18 6.51
CA LEU A 165 29.04 -13.27 7.02
C LEU A 165 27.63 -13.21 6.43
N VAL A 166 26.97 -12.06 6.52
CA VAL A 166 25.59 -11.88 6.04
C VAL A 166 25.51 -11.96 4.52
N SER A 167 26.58 -11.56 3.80
CA SER A 167 26.66 -11.66 2.34
C SER A 167 26.56 -13.09 1.82
N THR A 168 26.81 -14.11 2.66
CA THR A 168 26.57 -15.52 2.31
C THR A 168 25.09 -15.88 2.20
N ILE A 169 24.23 -15.14 2.89
CA ILE A 169 22.77 -15.37 2.94
C ILE A 169 22.08 -14.53 1.86
N GLY A 170 22.54 -13.29 1.66
CA GLY A 170 21.96 -12.37 0.67
C GLY A 170 22.63 -11.00 0.72
N LYS A 171 22.09 -10.02 -0.01
CA LYS A 171 22.66 -8.67 -0.05
C LYS A 171 22.36 -7.93 1.27
N PRO A 172 23.35 -7.64 2.13
CA PRO A 172 23.11 -6.86 3.35
C PRO A 172 22.65 -5.45 3.01
N ILE A 173 21.71 -4.92 3.79
CA ILE A 173 21.14 -3.58 3.61
C ILE A 173 21.58 -2.68 4.75
N MET A 174 21.35 -3.11 5.99
CA MET A 174 21.63 -2.31 7.17
C MET A 174 21.96 -3.21 8.37
N MET A 175 22.75 -2.67 9.29
CA MET A 175 23.01 -3.25 10.62
C MET A 175 22.25 -2.42 11.65
N ASP A 176 21.70 -3.09 12.66
CA ASP A 176 21.04 -2.41 13.77
C ASP A 176 22.04 -1.53 14.55
N LYS A 177 21.57 -0.40 15.09
CA LYS A 177 22.40 0.42 15.98
C LYS A 177 22.48 -0.31 17.31
N VAL A 178 23.68 -0.72 17.68
CA VAL A 178 23.96 -1.41 18.94
C VAL A 178 23.39 -0.56 20.10
N THR A 179 22.36 -1.06 20.78
CA THR A 179 22.00 -0.65 22.16
C THR A 179 23.08 -1.10 23.13
#